data_AF-A0A366DVV9-F1
#
_entry.id   AF-A0A366DVV9-F1
#
_cell.length_a   1.000
_cell.length_b   1.000
_cell.length_c   1.000
_cell.angle_alpha   90.00
_cell.angle_beta   90.00
_cell.angle_gamma   90.00
#
_symmetry.space_group_name_H-M   'P 1'
#
loop_
_entity.id
_entity.type
_entity.pdbx_description
1 polymer ?
#
loop_
_entity_poly.entity_id
_entity_poly.type
_entity_poly.pdbx_seq_one_letter_code
_entity_poly.pdbx_strand_id
1 'polypeptide(L)'
;MSKISITDVIGDLTDPWQPRDLAVANDAVVRIARFHGAFPWHHHDEDELFLCWSGTFRLELQDRESVTLAAGEIFVVPRGVEHRPVAEDPAYGVMIERPETKQYGN
;
A
#
# COMPACT_ATOMS: atom_id res chain seq x y z
N MET A 1 -18.90 -10.05 -13.42
CA MET A 1 -17.53 -9.50 -13.23
C MET A 1 -17.40 -8.29 -14.14
N SER A 2 -17.16 -7.10 -13.58
CA SER A 2 -16.92 -5.87 -14.35
C SER A 2 -15.48 -5.43 -14.18
N LYS A 3 -14.91 -4.77 -15.20
CA LYS A 3 -13.59 -4.12 -15.08
C LYS A 3 -13.65 -3.00 -14.05
N ILE A 4 -12.51 -2.73 -13.40
CA ILE A 4 -12.33 -1.64 -12.43
C ILE A 4 -11.28 -0.68 -12.98
N SER A 5 -11.55 0.62 -12.92
CA SER A 5 -10.59 1.68 -13.22
C SER A 5 -10.02 2.20 -11.91
N ILE A 6 -8.71 2.01 -11.67
CA ILE A 6 -8.05 2.58 -10.48
C ILE A 6 -8.18 4.10 -10.51
N THR A 7 -8.02 4.73 -11.68
CA THR A 7 -8.19 6.18 -11.88
C THR A 7 -9.56 6.68 -11.42
N ASP A 8 -10.63 5.93 -11.68
CA ASP A 8 -11.98 6.33 -11.26
C ASP A 8 -12.13 6.16 -9.75
N VAL A 9 -11.61 5.05 -9.19
CA VAL A 9 -11.69 4.76 -7.76
C VAL A 9 -10.95 5.79 -6.92
N ILE A 10 -9.75 6.21 -7.32
CA ILE A 10 -8.97 7.19 -6.54
C ILE A 10 -9.65 8.56 -6.49
N GLY A 11 -10.51 8.89 -7.47
CA GLY A 11 -11.33 10.10 -7.45
C GLY A 11 -12.30 10.17 -6.26
N ASP A 12 -12.68 9.02 -5.71
CA ASP A 12 -13.58 8.91 -4.55
C ASP A 12 -12.83 8.76 -3.21
N LEU A 13 -11.50 8.58 -3.22
CA LEU A 13 -10.70 8.37 -2.00
C LEU A 13 -10.25 9.70 -1.40
N THR A 14 -11.07 10.27 -0.50
CA THR A 14 -10.77 11.55 0.14
C THR A 14 -9.87 11.42 1.36
N ASP A 15 -10.15 10.45 2.23
CA ASP A 15 -9.46 10.30 3.50
C ASP A 15 -8.22 9.42 3.36
N PRO A 16 -7.11 9.78 4.03
CA PRO A 16 -5.89 8.99 3.97
C PRO A 16 -6.06 7.68 4.75
N TRP A 17 -5.32 6.65 4.33
CA TRP A 17 -5.22 5.37 5.03
C TRP A 17 -6.55 4.62 5.17
N GLN A 18 -7.49 4.86 4.24
CA GLN A 18 -8.73 4.10 4.11
C GLN A 18 -8.60 3.16 2.89
N PRO A 19 -8.06 1.93 3.07
CA PRO A 19 -7.89 1.00 1.98
C PRO A 19 -9.24 0.51 1.45
N ARG A 20 -9.33 0.40 0.12
CA ARG A 20 -10.48 -0.17 -0.59
C ARG A 20 -10.04 -1.40 -1.37
N ASP A 21 -10.70 -2.52 -1.11
CA ASP A 21 -10.53 -3.74 -1.90
C ASP A 21 -11.05 -3.52 -3.32
N LEU A 22 -10.19 -3.77 -4.31
CA LEU A 22 -10.54 -3.68 -5.73
C LEU A 22 -10.88 -5.06 -6.28
N ALA A 23 -10.03 -6.04 -6.05
CA ALA A 23 -10.19 -7.38 -6.61
C ALA A 23 -9.55 -8.42 -5.70
N VAL A 24 -10.04 -9.65 -5.82
CA VAL A 24 -9.42 -10.82 -5.23
C VAL A 24 -9.03 -11.76 -6.37
N ALA A 25 -7.78 -12.21 -6.36
CA ALA A 25 -7.24 -13.18 -7.30
C ALA A 25 -6.51 -14.26 -6.52
N ASN A 26 -7.02 -15.49 -6.58
CA ASN A 26 -6.55 -16.60 -5.75
C ASN A 26 -6.63 -16.25 -4.25
N ASP A 27 -5.50 -16.28 -3.56
CA ASP A 27 -5.28 -15.96 -2.15
C ASP A 27 -4.73 -14.55 -1.93
N ALA A 28 -4.74 -13.69 -2.96
CA ALA A 28 -4.32 -12.30 -2.87
C ALA A 28 -5.47 -11.32 -3.06
N VAL A 29 -5.44 -10.23 -2.30
CA VAL A 29 -6.33 -9.07 -2.46
C VAL A 29 -5.53 -7.90 -3.02
N VAL A 30 -6.12 -7.19 -3.98
CA VAL A 30 -5.59 -5.93 -4.51
C VAL A 30 -6.35 -4.80 -3.82
N ARG A 31 -5.64 -4.01 -3.02
CA ARG A 31 -6.17 -2.85 -2.31
C ARG A 31 -5.59 -1.56 -2.87
N ILE A 32 -6.33 -0.45 -2.74
CA ILE A 32 -5.84 0.90 -3.04
C ILE A 32 -6.17 1.81 -1.88
N ALA A 33 -5.26 2.71 -1.54
CA ALA A 33 -5.48 3.75 -0.55
C ALA A 33 -4.84 5.07 -0.98
N ARG A 34 -5.42 6.16 -0.50
CA ARG A 34 -4.76 7.47 -0.50
C ARG A 34 -3.77 7.51 0.67
N PHE A 35 -2.50 7.73 0.37
CA PHE A 35 -1.43 7.88 1.37
C PHE A 35 -1.16 9.36 1.61
N HIS A 36 -1.06 9.76 2.88
CA HIS A 36 -0.67 11.12 3.26
C HIS A 36 -0.25 11.17 4.74
N GLY A 37 0.91 11.74 5.01
CA GLY A 37 1.57 11.67 6.32
C GLY A 37 2.29 10.34 6.52
N ALA A 38 2.50 9.95 7.78
CA ALA A 38 3.10 8.66 8.13
C ALA A 38 2.01 7.70 8.62
N PHE A 39 2.00 6.49 8.05
CA PHE A 39 1.24 5.38 8.61
C PHE A 39 1.99 4.81 9.83
N PRO A 40 1.30 4.18 10.79
CA PRO A 40 1.96 3.50 11.91
C PRO A 40 2.94 2.43 11.44
N TRP A 41 4.00 2.21 12.22
CA TRP A 41 4.88 1.05 12.05
C TRP A 41 4.11 -0.25 12.25
N HIS A 42 4.35 -1.22 11.37
CA HIS A 42 3.72 -2.53 11.39
C HIS A 42 4.59 -3.57 10.66
N HIS A 43 4.21 -4.84 10.80
CA HIS A 43 4.77 -5.95 10.02
C HIS A 43 3.68 -6.97 9.73
N HIS A 44 3.95 -7.86 8.78
CA HIS A 44 3.06 -8.95 8.38
C HIS A 44 3.84 -10.27 8.33
N ASP A 45 3.14 -11.39 8.49
CA ASP A 45 3.71 -12.75 8.39
C ASP A 45 3.80 -13.23 6.92
N GLU A 46 3.43 -12.37 5.98
CA GLU A 46 3.47 -12.54 4.53
C GLU A 46 4.22 -11.38 3.86
N ASP A 47 4.61 -11.59 2.61
CA ASP A 47 5.15 -10.52 1.79
C ASP A 47 4.01 -9.57 1.38
N GLU A 48 4.30 -8.27 1.39
CA GLU A 48 3.38 -7.23 0.90
C GLU A 48 4.02 -6.49 -0.28
N LEU A 49 3.30 -6.40 -1.39
CA LEU A 49 3.74 -5.61 -2.54
C LEU A 49 3.09 -4.24 -2.49
N PHE A 50 3.91 -3.20 -2.64
CA PHE A 50 3.49 -1.84 -2.90
C PHE A 50 3.76 -1.48 -4.35
N LEU A 51 2.77 -0.87 -5.00
CA LEU A 51 2.89 -0.18 -6.28
C LEU A 51 2.48 1.26 -6.07
N CYS A 52 3.34 2.21 -6.42
CA CYS A 52 2.93 3.60 -6.49
C CYS A 52 2.14 3.85 -7.77
N TRP A 53 0.83 4.10 -7.65
CA TRP A 53 -0.01 4.39 -8.79
C TRP A 53 0.12 5.86 -9.23
N SER A 54 0.17 6.79 -8.27
CA SER A 54 0.30 8.23 -8.52
C SER A 54 0.93 8.93 -7.33
N GLY A 55 1.68 10.00 -7.60
CA GLY A 55 2.46 10.73 -6.59
C GLY A 55 3.77 10.01 -6.28
N THR A 56 4.25 10.21 -5.05
CA THR A 56 5.47 9.60 -4.53
C THR A 56 5.29 9.32 -3.05
N PHE A 57 5.75 8.16 -2.57
CA PHE A 57 5.84 7.86 -1.15
C PHE A 57 7.10 7.06 -0.85
N ARG A 58 7.49 7.03 0.43
CA ARG A 58 8.65 6.31 0.94
C ARG A 58 8.19 5.20 1.88
N LEU A 59 8.74 4.01 1.69
CA LEU A 59 8.66 2.92 2.64
C LEU A 59 9.88 3.03 3.56
N GLU A 60 9.64 3.39 4.81
CA GLU A 60 10.66 3.27 5.85
C GLU A 60 10.69 1.83 6.35
N LEU A 61 11.88 1.26 6.42
CA LEU A 61 12.12 -0.13 6.82
C LEU A 61 13.00 -0.11 8.07
N GLN A 62 12.63 -0.86 9.09
CA GLN A 62 13.45 -0.95 10.31
C GLN A 62 14.82 -1.57 9.97
N ASP A 63 15.88 -0.95 10.50
CA ASP A 63 17.28 -1.36 10.32
C ASP A 63 17.75 -1.49 8.86
N ARG A 64 17.08 -0.81 7.92
CA ARG A 64 17.40 -0.83 6.49
C ARG A 64 17.27 0.57 5.87
N GLU A 65 17.84 0.73 4.68
CA GLU A 65 17.62 1.94 3.89
C GLU A 65 16.15 2.04 3.47
N SER A 66 15.60 3.25 3.54
CA SER A 66 14.24 3.51 3.06
C SER A 66 14.16 3.42 1.54
N VAL A 67 13.02 2.98 1.03
CA VAL A 67 12.77 2.86 -0.41
C VAL A 67 11.74 3.90 -0.83
N THR A 68 12.09 4.79 -1.76
CA THR A 68 11.14 5.75 -2.35
C THR A 68 10.55 5.16 -3.63
N LEU A 69 9.23 5.24 -3.78
CA LEU A 69 8.50 4.83 -4.96
C LEU A 69 7.79 6.02 -5.61
N ALA A 70 8.14 6.28 -6.87
CA ALA A 70 7.41 7.15 -7.78
C ALA A 70 6.38 6.36 -8.60
N ALA A 71 5.46 7.06 -9.24
CA ALA A 71 4.39 6.44 -10.03
C ALA A 71 4.92 5.42 -11.06
N GLY A 72 4.35 4.22 -11.02
CA GLY A 72 4.73 3.06 -11.85
C GLY A 72 5.78 2.15 -11.23
N GLU A 73 6.38 2.51 -10.10
CA GLU A 73 7.39 1.71 -9.41
C GLU A 73 6.79 0.77 -8.38
N ILE A 74 7.41 -0.40 -8.22
CA ILE A 74 6.98 -1.46 -7.30
C ILE A 74 8.09 -1.82 -6.32
N PHE A 75 7.70 -2.21 -5.12
CA PHE A 75 8.59 -2.82 -4.13
C PHE A 75 7.83 -3.86 -3.32
N VAL A 76 8.52 -4.95 -2.98
CA VAL A 76 8.00 -5.98 -2.08
C VAL A 76 8.67 -5.81 -0.73
N VAL A 77 7.88 -5.57 0.30
CA VAL A 77 8.33 -5.67 1.69
C VAL A 77 8.29 -7.15 2.08
N PRO A 78 9.44 -7.78 2.38
CA PRO A 78 9.46 -9.18 2.78
C PRO A 78 8.75 -9.39 4.12
N ARG A 79 8.14 -10.57 4.31
CA ARG A 79 7.54 -10.97 5.58
C ARG A 79 8.45 -10.74 6.79
N GLY A 80 7.84 -10.31 7.90
CA GLY A 80 8.51 -10.04 9.17
C GLY A 80 9.35 -8.78 9.20
N VAL A 81 9.40 -7.99 8.11
CA VAL A 81 10.09 -6.69 8.10
C VAL A 81 9.16 -5.63 8.66
N GLU A 82 9.55 -5.03 9.80
CA GLU A 82 8.85 -3.85 10.34
C GLU A 82 9.06 -2.66 9.40
N HIS A 83 7.96 -2.05 8.99
CA HIS A 83 7.94 -0.99 8.00
C HIS A 83 6.80 0.01 8.22
N ARG A 84 6.88 1.15 7.54
CA ARG A 84 5.75 2.08 7.38
C ARG A 84 5.82 2.86 6.06
N PRO A 85 4.68 3.05 5.35
CA PRO A 85 4.58 4.04 4.29
C PRO A 85 4.49 5.46 4.86
N VAL A 86 5.23 6.38 4.23
CA VAL A 86 5.26 7.81 4.53
C VAL A 86 5.13 8.58 3.22
N ALA A 87 4.11 9.43 3.11
CA ALA A 87 3.92 10.30 1.95
C ALA A 87 3.86 11.76 2.41
N GLU A 88 4.83 12.58 1.99
CA GLU A 88 4.88 14.01 2.31
C GLU A 88 3.74 14.76 1.61
N ASP A 89 3.52 14.43 0.34
CA ASP A 89 2.37 14.86 -0.45
C ASP A 89 1.40 13.70 -0.66
N PRO A 90 0.12 13.97 -1.00
CA PRO A 90 -0.84 12.92 -1.30
C PRO A 90 -0.37 12.00 -2.43
N ALA A 91 -0.31 10.70 -2.15
CA ALA A 91 0.00 9.65 -3.12
C ALA A 91 -1.10 8.58 -3.11
N TYR A 92 -1.10 7.70 -4.12
CA TYR A 92 -2.01 6.55 -4.18
C TYR A 92 -1.19 5.27 -4.31
N GLY A 93 -1.24 4.45 -3.28
CA GLY A 93 -0.55 3.16 -3.22
C GLY A 93 -1.51 2.02 -3.46
N VAL A 94 -1.18 1.15 -4.41
CA VAL A 94 -1.80 -0.17 -4.55
C VAL A 94 -1.01 -1.14 -3.68
N MET A 95 -1.72 -1.92 -2.87
CA MET A 95 -1.16 -2.98 -2.04
C MET A 95 -1.66 -4.33 -2.56
N ILE A 96 -0.76 -5.31 -2.65
CA ILE A 96 -1.11 -6.71 -2.90
C ILE A 96 -0.61 -7.52 -1.71
N GLU A 97 -1.55 -8.13 -1.02
CA GLU A 97 -1.37 -8.82 0.26
C GLU A 97 -2.41 -9.94 0.39
N ARG A 98 -2.46 -10.61 1.54
CA ARG A 98 -3.47 -11.63 1.79
C ARG A 98 -4.77 -11.01 2.34
N PRO A 99 -5.94 -11.60 2.11
CA PRO A 99 -7.18 -11.13 2.70
C PRO A 99 -7.12 -11.04 4.23
N GLU A 100 -6.40 -11.95 4.88
CA GLU A 100 -6.22 -11.96 6.34
C GLU A 100 -5.20 -10.94 6.86
N THR A 101 -4.46 -10.26 5.97
CA THR A 101 -3.44 -9.28 6.35
C THR A 101 -4.09 -8.17 7.16
N LYS A 102 -3.66 -8.04 8.42
CA LYS A 102 -4.13 -7.00 9.32
C LYS A 102 -3.33 -5.73 9.07
N GLN A 103 -3.97 -4.69 8.54
CA GLN A 103 -3.38 -3.37 8.34
C GLN A 103 -2.96 -2.66 9.64
N TYR A 104 -3.30 -3.21 10.82
CA TYR A 104 -2.94 -2.65 12.13
C TYR A 104 -2.77 -3.75 13.21
N GLY A 105 -1.87 -3.48 14.14
CA GLY A 105 -1.70 -4.22 15.40
C GLY A 105 -0.65 -5.33 15.34
N ASN A 106 0.19 -5.39 16.38
CA ASN A 106 0.96 -6.58 16.75
C ASN A 106 0.03 -7.70 17.24
#